data_AF-A0A538FAV6-F1
#
_entry.id   AF-A0A538FAV6-F1
#
_cell.length_a   1.000
_cell.length_b   1.000
_cell.length_c   1.000
_cell.angle_alpha   90.00
_cell.angle_beta   90.00
_cell.angle_gamma   90.00
#
_symmetry.space_group_name_H-M   'P 1'
#
loop_
_entity.id
_entity.type
_entity.pdbx_description
1 polymer ?
#
loop_
_entity_poly.entity_id
_entity_poly.type
_entity_poly.pdbx_seq_one_letter_code
_entity_poly.pdbx_strand_id
1 'polypeptide(L)'
;MWQELAVRLEGRLIVLEPLRAEHEEALRTAAADPVVWRWMQVDASTPEGFDLWFGHALREAAAEREVPFVTVERDTGRVLGSTRYLSL
;
A
#
# COMPACT_ATOMS: atom_id res chain seq x y z
N MET A 1 -3.38 16.77 -10.46
CA MET A 1 -3.00 15.71 -11.42
C MET A 1 -3.01 14.33 -10.76
N TRP A 2 -2.41 14.16 -9.57
CA TRP A 2 -2.41 12.87 -8.85
C TRP A 2 -3.79 12.40 -8.35
N GLN A 3 -4.67 13.31 -7.94
CA GLN A 3 -6.03 12.98 -7.46
C GLN A 3 -6.89 12.21 -8.48
N GLU A 4 -6.71 12.50 -9.78
CA GLU A 4 -7.45 11.80 -10.86
C GLU A 4 -7.01 10.33 -10.99
N LEU A 5 -5.81 10.00 -10.52
CA LEU A 5 -5.29 8.64 -10.53
C LEU A 5 -5.70 7.85 -9.27
N ALA A 6 -6.14 8.52 -8.20
CA ALA A 6 -6.54 7.90 -6.93
C ALA A 6 -7.93 7.23 -7.02
N VAL A 7 -8.14 6.44 -8.06
CA VAL A 7 -9.38 5.71 -8.35
C VAL A 7 -9.14 4.22 -8.23
N ARG A 8 -10.20 3.47 -7.87
CA ARG A 8 -10.14 2.01 -7.83
C ARG A 8 -9.88 1.46 -9.23
N LEU A 9 -8.87 0.58 -9.36
CA LEU A 9 -8.52 -0.05 -10.64
C LEU A 9 -8.88 -1.53 -10.61
N GLU A 10 -9.79 -1.92 -11.49
CA GLU A 10 -10.31 -3.29 -11.59
C GLU A 10 -9.46 -4.11 -12.57
N GLY A 11 -8.80 -5.15 -12.08
CA GLY A 11 -8.08 -6.13 -12.89
C GLY A 11 -8.81 -7.47 -12.94
N ARG A 12 -8.29 -8.39 -13.77
CA ARG A 12 -8.83 -9.76 -13.86
C ARG A 12 -8.58 -10.58 -12.59
N LEU A 13 -7.43 -10.38 -11.94
CA LEU A 13 -6.97 -11.18 -10.80
C LEU A 13 -6.97 -10.39 -9.49
N ILE A 14 -6.74 -9.09 -9.59
CA ILE A 14 -6.58 -8.19 -8.46
C ILE A 14 -7.35 -6.90 -8.68
N VAL A 15 -7.61 -6.20 -7.59
CA VAL A 15 -8.10 -4.84 -7.57
C VAL A 15 -7.08 -3.98 -6.84
N LEU A 16 -6.80 -2.79 -7.38
CA LEU A 16 -6.03 -1.78 -6.67
C LEU A 16 -6.99 -0.78 -6.03
N GLU A 17 -7.01 -0.75 -4.71
CA GLU A 17 -7.79 0.21 -3.93
C GLU A 17 -6.87 1.34 -3.46
N PRO A 18 -7.26 2.62 -3.62
CA PRO A 18 -6.49 3.71 -3.03
C PRO A 18 -6.26 3.46 -1.55
N LEU A 19 -5.02 3.66 -1.07
CA LEU A 19 -4.66 3.41 0.32
C LEU A 19 -5.52 4.25 1.26
N ARG A 20 -6.01 3.62 2.32
CA ARG A 20 -6.80 4.23 3.39
C ARG A 20 -6.50 3.56 4.72
N ALA A 21 -6.85 4.23 5.82
CA ALA A 21 -6.59 3.76 7.18
C ALA A 21 -7.24 2.39 7.47
N GLU A 22 -8.38 2.06 6.86
CA GLU A 22 -9.08 0.80 7.09
C GLU A 22 -8.29 -0.43 6.61
N HIS A 23 -7.28 -0.22 5.76
CA HIS A 23 -6.43 -1.30 5.27
C HIS A 23 -5.30 -1.68 6.22
N GLU A 24 -5.09 -0.94 7.31
CA GLU A 24 -3.89 -1.04 8.15
C GLU A 24 -3.60 -2.48 8.58
N GLU A 25 -4.56 -3.15 9.24
CA GLU A 25 -4.34 -4.48 9.82
C GLU A 25 -4.09 -5.56 8.76
N ALA A 26 -4.89 -5.54 7.68
CA ALA A 26 -4.76 -6.51 6.60
C ALA A 26 -3.44 -6.32 5.84
N LEU A 27 -3.01 -5.07 5.65
CA LEU A 27 -1.75 -4.75 5.00
C LEU A 27 -0.55 -5.02 5.91
N ARG A 28 -0.67 -4.83 7.23
CA ARG A 28 0.34 -5.22 8.23
C ARG A 28 0.61 -6.71 8.14
N THR A 29 -0.44 -7.51 8.08
CA THR A 29 -0.33 -8.96 7.88
C THR A 29 0.38 -9.30 6.58
N ALA A 30 0.01 -8.67 5.46
CA ALA A 30 0.65 -8.91 4.17
C ALA A 30 2.12 -8.46 4.10
N ALA A 31 2.49 -7.45 4.87
CA ALA A 31 3.84 -6.89 4.95
C ALA A 31 4.76 -7.62 5.95
N ALA A 32 4.25 -8.57 6.73
CA ALA A 32 4.98 -9.15 7.86
C ALA A 32 6.17 -10.04 7.48
N ASP A 33 6.33 -10.45 6.22
CA ASP A 33 7.46 -11.28 5.79
C ASP A 33 8.72 -10.42 5.56
N PRO A 34 9.81 -10.59 6.35
CA PRO A 34 11.04 -9.82 6.21
C PRO A 34 11.70 -9.96 4.83
N VAL A 35 11.43 -11.03 4.08
CA VAL A 35 12.01 -11.23 2.75
C VAL A 35 11.56 -10.15 1.76
N VAL A 36 10.35 -9.60 1.93
CA VAL A 36 9.79 -8.53 1.10
C VAL A 36 10.60 -7.24 1.24
N TRP A 37 11.18 -7.01 2.42
CA TRP A 37 11.87 -5.77 2.78
C TRP A 37 13.39 -5.83 2.60
N ARG A 38 13.95 -6.98 2.20
CA ARG A 38 15.40 -7.21 2.07
C ARG A 38 16.16 -6.12 1.30
N TRP A 39 15.52 -5.50 0.32
CA TRP A 39 16.13 -4.49 -0.56
C TRP A 39 15.52 -3.09 -0.41
N MET A 40 14.71 -2.88 0.62
CA MET A 40 14.00 -1.63 0.86
C MET A 40 14.74 -0.79 1.91
N GLN A 41 14.53 0.53 1.89
CA GLN A 41 15.13 1.45 2.86
C GLN A 41 14.48 1.40 4.25
N VAL A 42 13.25 0.90 4.32
CA VAL A 42 12.47 0.71 5.56
C VAL A 42 12.13 -0.77 5.66
N ASP A 43 12.12 -1.32 6.87
CA ASP A 43 11.68 -2.69 7.14
C ASP A 43 10.34 -2.69 7.86
N ALA A 44 9.27 -2.85 7.10
CA ALA A 44 7.90 -2.88 7.60
C ALA A 44 7.40 -4.30 7.96
N SER A 45 8.31 -5.27 8.09
CA SER A 45 7.99 -6.54 8.79
C SER A 45 7.94 -6.38 10.30
N THR A 46 8.53 -5.31 10.84
CA THR A 46 8.46 -4.94 12.25
C THR A 46 7.24 -4.05 12.53
N PRO A 47 6.64 -4.09 13.74
CA PRO A 47 5.53 -3.20 14.08
C PRO A 47 5.86 -1.72 13.89
N GLU A 48 7.01 -1.28 14.39
CA GLU A 48 7.44 0.12 14.33
C GLU A 48 7.77 0.56 12.91
N GLY A 49 8.42 -0.32 12.13
CA GLY A 49 8.72 -0.06 10.73
C GLY A 49 7.46 -0.01 9.86
N PHE A 50 6.47 -0.86 10.16
CA PHE A 50 5.16 -0.81 9.49
C PHE A 50 4.47 0.51 9.77
N ASP A 51 4.38 0.93 11.03
CA ASP A 51 3.71 2.19 11.41
C ASP A 51 4.37 3.39 10.72
N LEU A 52 5.71 3.40 10.66
CA LEU A 52 6.48 4.43 9.97
C LEU A 52 6.20 4.46 8.47
N TRP A 53 6.24 3.30 7.81
CA TRP A 53 6.02 3.16 6.37
C TRP A 53 4.57 3.51 5.97
N PHE A 54 3.59 2.95 6.68
CA PHE A 54 2.17 3.15 6.43
C PHE A 54 1.75 4.60 6.68
N GLY A 55 2.20 5.17 7.80
CA GLY A 55 1.97 6.57 8.11
C GLY A 55 2.61 7.53 7.09
N HIS A 56 3.80 7.19 6.58
CA HIS A 56 4.41 7.95 5.48
C HIS A 56 3.55 7.86 4.21
N ALA A 57 3.15 6.67 3.77
CA ALA A 57 2.32 6.51 2.58
C ALA A 57 1.00 7.30 2.65
N LEU A 58 0.31 7.30 3.79
CA LEU A 58 -0.89 8.11 4.00
C LEU A 58 -0.61 9.62 3.93
N ARG A 59 0.51 10.09 4.51
CA ARG A 59 0.90 11.51 4.45
C ARG A 59 1.24 11.95 3.03
N GLU A 60 1.96 11.12 2.26
CA GLU A 60 2.31 11.43 0.88
C GLU A 60 1.09 11.44 -0.05
N ALA A 61 0.13 10.53 0.19
CA ALA A 61 -1.16 10.51 -0.51
C ALA A 61 -1.96 11.79 -0.22
N ALA A 62 -2.09 12.16 1.06
CA ALA A 62 -2.80 13.38 1.46
C ALA A 62 -2.13 14.66 0.95
N ALA A 63 -0.81 14.64 0.77
CA ALA A 63 -0.05 15.75 0.22
C ALA A 63 0.00 15.75 -1.33
N GLU A 64 -0.70 14.82 -1.99
CA GLU A 64 -0.73 14.68 -3.45
C GLU A 64 0.66 14.55 -4.08
N ARG A 65 1.58 13.87 -3.40
CA ARG A 65 2.94 13.60 -3.93
C ARG A 65 3.07 12.20 -4.50
N GLU A 66 2.25 11.28 -4.01
CA GLU A 66 2.20 9.89 -4.45
C GLU A 66 0.74 9.42 -4.52
N VAL A 67 0.50 8.32 -5.23
CA VAL A 67 -0.79 7.62 -5.24
C VAL A 67 -0.56 6.17 -4.84
N PRO A 68 -0.55 5.86 -3.53
CA PRO A 68 -0.42 4.51 -3.04
C PRO A 68 -1.73 3.73 -3.13
N PHE A 69 -1.60 2.45 -3.45
CA PHE A 69 -2.68 1.48 -3.55
C PHE A 69 -2.41 0.26 -2.68
N VAL A 70 -3.49 -0.35 -2.22
CA VAL A 70 -3.52 -1.70 -1.67
C VAL A 70 -3.88 -2.67 -2.79
N THR A 71 -3.10 -3.74 -2.91
CA THR A 71 -3.35 -4.81 -3.87
C THR A 71 -4.26 -5.84 -3.21
N VAL A 72 -5.46 -6.03 -3.74
CA VAL A 72 -6.50 -6.92 -3.20
C VAL A 72 -6.77 -8.05 -4.19
N GLU A 73 -6.77 -9.30 -3.72
CA GLU A 73 -7.19 -10.47 -4.50
C GLU A 73 -8.68 -10.38 -4.83
N ARG A 74 -9.02 -10.44 -6.12
CA ARG A 74 -10.37 -10.11 -6.58
C ARG A 74 -11.46 -11.03 -6.03
N ASP A 75 -11.18 -12.33 -5.97
CA ASP A 75 -12.20 -13.33 -5.66
C ASP A 75 -12.45 -13.50 -4.15
N THR A 76 -11.47 -13.14 -3.33
CA THR A 76 -11.51 -13.36 -1.87
C THR A 76 -11.54 -12.08 -1.06
N GLY A 77 -11.17 -10.94 -1.65
CA GLY A 77 -10.97 -9.68 -0.93
C GLY A 77 -9.70 -9.65 -0.07
N ARG A 78 -8.82 -10.66 -0.19
CA ARG A 78 -7.59 -10.75 0.61
C ARG A 78 -6.58 -9.70 0.19
N VAL A 79 -6.05 -8.93 1.14
CA VAL A 79 -4.94 -8.01 0.90
C VAL A 79 -3.65 -8.79 0.64
N LEU A 80 -2.96 -8.43 -0.45
CA LEU A 80 -1.75 -9.09 -0.93
C LEU A 80 -0.48 -8.24 -0.75
N GLY A 81 -0.64 -6.92 -0.60
CA GLY A 81 0.48 -5.99 -0.52
C GLY A 81 0.09 -4.61 -1.02
N SER A 82 1.07 -3.87 -1.53
CA SER A 82 0.86 -2.50 -2.01
C SER A 82 1.69 -2.18 -3.25
N THR A 83 1.27 -1.16 -3.97
CA THR A 83 2.01 -0.53 -5.08
C THR A 83 1.69 0.96 -5.10
N ARG A 84 2.43 1.77 -5.86
CA ARG A 84 2.16 3.21 -5.93
C ARG A 84 2.62 3.82 -7.25
N TYR A 85 1.95 4.90 -7.64
CA TYR A 85 2.55 5.89 -8.53
C TYR A 85 3.29 6.93 -7.71
N LEU A 86 4.52 7.26 -8.13
CA LEU A 86 5.32 8.34 -7.58
C LEU A 86 6.18 8.96 -8.68
N SER A 87 6.63 10.19 -8.48
CA SER A 87 7.70 10.79 -9.28
C SER A 87 9.02 10.70 -8.50
N LEU A 88 10.06 10.18 -9.16
CA LEU A 88 11.43 10.07 -8.66
C LEU A 88 12.31 11.18 -9.22
#